data_AF-A0A9D1JTA6-F1
#
_entry.id   AF-A0A9D1JTA6-F1
#
_cell.length_a   1.000
_cell.length_b   1.000
_cell.length_c   1.000
_cell.angle_alpha   90.00
_cell.angle_beta   90.00
_cell.angle_gamma   90.00
#
_symmetry.space_group_name_H-M   'P 1'
#
loop_
_entity.id
_entity.type
_entity.pdbx_description
1 polymer ?
#
loop_
_entity_poly.entity_id
_entity_poly.type
_entity_poly.pdbx_seq_one_letter_code
_entity_poly.pdbx_strand_id
1 'polypeptide(L)'
;MGLFRKLKAVLRDDWCGTCQVPMDTTFQRIYTLPMTVGHYRAHKNPAYYLENLRRVSGELMPGVYVCELTAYRCPDCGRRVVRLCIYLPVRGNRKFEDTYEFTHGELDELLRQP
;
A
#
# COMPACT_ATOMS: atom_id res chain seq x y z
N MET A 1 4.52 15.60 -15.89
CA MET A 1 5.31 15.37 -14.66
C MET A 1 4.84 16.36 -13.60
N GLY A 2 4.14 15.90 -12.56
CA GLY A 2 3.53 16.77 -11.55
C GLY A 2 3.63 16.16 -10.16
N LEU A 3 4.46 16.78 -9.34
CA LEU A 3 4.74 16.44 -7.94
C LEU A 3 3.61 16.99 -7.05
N PHE A 4 2.55 16.22 -6.82
CA PHE A 4 1.48 16.65 -5.91
C PHE A 4 1.75 16.19 -4.47
N ARG A 5 2.34 17.13 -3.72
CA ARG A 5 2.52 17.08 -2.26
C ARG A 5 1.16 17.07 -1.53
N LYS A 6 0.98 16.04 -0.71
CA LYS A 6 0.43 16.01 0.67
C LYS A 6 -0.87 16.80 0.95
N LEU A 7 -1.82 16.09 1.59
CA LEU A 7 -2.99 16.54 2.39
C LEU A 7 -4.42 16.48 1.81
N LYS A 8 -4.67 16.15 0.53
CA LYS A 8 -6.04 15.94 -0.01
C LYS A 8 -6.37 14.48 -0.41
N ALA A 9 -5.44 13.55 -0.14
CA ALA A 9 -5.47 12.18 -0.66
C ALA A 9 -6.49 11.26 0.06
N VAL A 10 -6.72 11.47 1.36
CA VAL A 10 -7.54 10.53 2.17
C VAL A 10 -9.01 10.47 1.75
N LEU A 11 -9.56 11.51 1.10
CA LEU A 11 -10.98 11.51 0.68
C LEU A 11 -11.21 11.11 -0.78
N ARG A 12 -10.15 10.98 -1.59
CA ARG A 12 -10.26 10.77 -3.05
C ARG A 12 -9.55 9.52 -3.56
N ASP A 13 -8.69 8.89 -2.76
CA ASP A 13 -8.00 7.65 -3.14
C ASP A 13 -8.93 6.43 -3.07
N ASP A 14 -9.98 6.49 -2.23
CA ASP A 14 -10.96 5.41 -2.11
C ASP A 14 -12.07 5.50 -3.17
N TRP A 15 -11.95 6.38 -4.17
CA TRP A 15 -12.96 6.60 -5.21
C TRP A 15 -12.49 6.08 -6.55
N CYS A 16 -13.41 5.48 -7.31
CA CYS A 16 -13.12 5.04 -8.65
C CYS A 16 -12.86 6.25 -9.55
N GLY A 17 -11.66 6.36 -10.13
CA GLY A 17 -11.32 7.46 -11.05
C GLY A 17 -12.19 7.56 -12.31
N THR A 18 -12.98 6.52 -12.61
CA THR A 18 -13.92 6.51 -13.75
C THR A 18 -15.34 6.79 -13.30
N CYS A 19 -15.87 6.00 -12.37
CA CYS A 19 -17.26 6.09 -11.94
C CYS A 19 -17.50 7.18 -10.89
N GLN A 20 -16.44 7.69 -10.26
CA GLN A 20 -16.53 8.64 -9.13
C GLN A 20 -17.43 8.13 -8.00
N VAL A 21 -17.40 6.82 -7.77
CA VAL A 21 -18.08 6.16 -6.65
C VAL A 21 -17.05 5.62 -5.66
N PRO A 22 -17.39 5.53 -4.36
CA PRO A 22 -16.53 4.87 -3.39
C PRO A 22 -16.27 3.41 -3.79
N MET A 23 -15.03 2.97 -3.65
CA MET A 23 -14.59 1.61 -3.92
C MET A 23 -14.65 0.76 -2.66
N ASP A 24 -15.00 -0.50 -2.83
CA ASP A 24 -15.06 -1.48 -1.74
C ASP A 24 -13.66 -2.01 -1.44
N THR A 25 -13.30 -2.05 -0.15
CA THR A 25 -12.08 -2.72 0.30
C THR A 25 -12.28 -4.23 0.31
N THR A 26 -11.63 -4.92 -0.61
CA THR A 26 -11.72 -6.38 -0.78
C THR A 26 -10.64 -7.15 -0.03
N PHE A 27 -9.50 -6.50 0.23
CA PHE A 27 -8.38 -7.10 0.94
C PHE A 27 -7.59 -6.01 1.66
N GLN A 28 -7.12 -6.30 2.87
CA GLN A 28 -6.22 -5.43 3.61
C GLN A 28 -5.27 -6.28 4.44
N ARG A 29 -3.96 -6.04 4.33
CA ARG A 29 -2.95 -6.76 5.09
C ARG A 29 -1.69 -5.94 5.27
N ILE A 30 -1.02 -6.14 6.40
CA ILE A 30 0.25 -5.49 6.72
C ILE A 30 1.40 -6.47 6.49
N TYR A 31 2.44 -5.96 5.87
CA TYR A 31 3.69 -6.65 5.57
C TYR A 31 4.87 -5.86 6.17
N THR A 32 5.97 -6.55 6.46
CA THR A 32 7.26 -5.92 6.75
C THR A 32 8.09 -5.83 5.50
N LEU A 33 8.89 -4.77 5.43
CA LEU A 33 9.94 -4.58 4.43
C LEU A 33 11.30 -4.87 5.08
N PRO A 34 12.28 -5.42 4.33
CA PRO A 34 13.64 -5.64 4.82
C PRO A 34 14.44 -4.34 4.84
N MET A 35 13.87 -3.29 5.45
CA MET A 35 14.47 -1.97 5.59
C MET A 35 14.32 -1.48 7.02
N THR A 36 15.38 -0.86 7.51
CA THR A 36 15.43 -0.28 8.84
C THR A 36 15.45 1.25 8.78
N VAL A 37 15.11 1.87 9.91
CA VAL A 37 15.15 3.32 10.10
C VAL A 37 16.48 3.92 9.61
N GLY A 38 16.40 4.98 8.83
CA GLY A 38 17.57 5.64 8.22
C GLY A 38 18.06 5.02 6.91
N HIS A 39 17.57 3.84 6.52
CA HIS A 39 17.96 3.13 5.30
C HIS A 39 16.80 2.90 4.32
N TYR A 40 15.77 3.74 4.39
CA TYR A 40 14.66 3.68 3.44
C TYR A 40 15.12 3.93 2.01
N ARG A 41 14.69 3.07 1.09
CA ARG A 41 14.88 3.27 -0.36
C ARG A 41 13.54 3.14 -1.06
N ALA A 42 13.20 4.14 -1.85
CA ALA A 42 12.00 4.10 -2.68
C ALA A 42 12.19 3.08 -3.83
N HIS A 43 11.33 2.07 -3.88
CA HIS A 43 11.29 1.11 -4.99
C HIS A 43 10.01 1.33 -5.80
N LYS A 44 10.16 1.64 -7.10
CA LYS A 44 9.04 1.77 -8.02
C LYS A 44 8.65 0.47 -8.71
N ASN A 45 9.51 -0.55 -8.65
CA ASN A 45 9.30 -1.82 -9.32
C ASN A 45 8.38 -2.73 -8.48
N PRO A 46 7.22 -3.18 -8.98
CA PRO A 46 6.34 -4.10 -8.28
C PRO A 46 7.02 -5.43 -7.91
N ALA A 47 7.95 -5.93 -8.73
CA ALA A 47 8.65 -7.20 -8.48
C ALA A 47 9.42 -7.19 -7.15
N TYR A 48 9.98 -6.03 -6.77
CA TYR A 48 10.64 -5.89 -5.47
C TYR A 48 9.71 -6.25 -4.31
N TYR A 49 8.46 -5.78 -4.36
CA TYR A 49 7.49 -6.02 -3.31
C TYR A 49 7.03 -7.48 -3.28
N LEU A 50 6.86 -8.12 -4.43
CA LEU A 50 6.54 -9.56 -4.50
C LEU A 50 7.62 -10.42 -3.82
N GLU A 51 8.89 -10.10 -4.05
CA GLU A 51 10.02 -10.88 -3.52
C GLU A 51 10.33 -10.59 -2.04
N ASN A 52 10.16 -9.34 -1.61
CA ASN A 52 10.69 -8.85 -0.33
C ASN A 52 9.63 -8.65 0.75
N LEU A 53 8.34 -8.54 0.40
CA LEU A 53 7.30 -8.40 1.41
C LEU A 53 7.21 -9.69 2.23
N ARG A 54 7.18 -9.52 3.55
CA ARG A 54 7.01 -10.62 4.51
C ARG A 54 5.77 -10.34 5.33
N ARG A 55 4.89 -11.33 5.43
CA ARG A 55 3.63 -11.18 6.17
C ARG A 55 3.94 -10.92 7.64
N VAL A 56 3.26 -9.94 8.22
CA VAL A 56 3.27 -9.73 9.67
C VAL A 56 2.24 -10.64 10.31
N SER A 57 2.70 -11.51 11.23
CA SER A 57 1.83 -12.41 12.02
C SER A 57 1.80 -12.05 13.51
N GLY A 58 2.30 -10.88 13.91
CA GLY A 58 2.42 -10.47 15.31
C GLY A 58 2.76 -8.99 15.47
N GLU A 59 3.43 -8.65 16.56
CA GLU A 59 3.86 -7.28 16.83
C GLU A 59 4.87 -6.76 15.78
N LEU A 60 4.76 -5.48 15.46
CA LEU A 60 5.67 -4.84 14.52
C LEU A 60 7.04 -4.63 15.17
N MET A 61 8.09 -5.13 14.52
CA MET A 61 9.46 -4.91 14.98
C MET A 61 9.78 -3.41 14.96
N PRO A 62 10.22 -2.83 16.11
CA PRO A 62 10.61 -1.43 16.16
C PRO A 62 11.73 -1.11 15.16
N GLY A 63 11.61 0.03 14.49
CA GLY A 63 12.63 0.48 13.54
C GLY A 63 12.64 -0.24 12.20
N VAL A 64 11.67 -1.14 11.94
CA VAL A 64 11.47 -1.79 10.65
C VAL A 64 10.34 -1.10 9.88
N TYR A 65 10.56 -0.84 8.60
CA TYR A 65 9.52 -0.30 7.73
C TYR A 65 8.43 -1.33 7.48
N VAL A 66 7.19 -0.85 7.46
CA VAL A 66 6.01 -1.68 7.18
C VAL A 66 5.30 -1.16 5.94
N CYS A 67 4.61 -2.08 5.28
CA CYS A 67 3.84 -1.82 4.09
C CYS A 67 2.42 -2.33 4.30
N GLU A 68 1.46 -1.42 4.30
CA GLU A 68 0.03 -1.75 4.30
C GLU A 68 -0.43 -1.90 2.86
N LEU A 69 -0.86 -3.12 2.51
CA LEU A 69 -1.41 -3.46 1.20
C LEU A 69 -2.93 -3.49 1.31
N THR A 70 -3.60 -2.63 0.54
CA THR A 70 -5.06 -2.54 0.47
C THR A 70 -5.50 -2.77 -0.97
N ALA A 71 -6.40 -3.72 -1.21
CA ALA A 71 -7.01 -3.93 -2.52
C ALA A 71 -8.45 -3.44 -2.54
N TYR A 72 -8.72 -2.57 -3.49
CA TYR A 72 -10.01 -1.96 -3.74
C TYR A 72 -10.65 -2.54 -5.00
N ARG A 73 -11.98 -2.60 -5.00
CA ARG A 73 -12.79 -2.95 -6.16
C ARG A 73 -13.94 -1.97 -6.30
N CYS A 74 -14.13 -1.42 -7.50
CA CYS A 74 -15.28 -0.57 -7.79
C CYS A 74 -16.53 -1.44 -7.93
N PRO A 75 -17.64 -1.15 -7.23
CA PRO A 75 -18.88 -1.91 -7.35
C PRO A 75 -19.53 -1.77 -8.74
N ASP A 76 -19.38 -0.61 -9.38
CA ASP A 76 -20.09 -0.30 -10.64
C ASP A 76 -19.38 -0.84 -11.88
N CYS A 77 -18.07 -0.59 -12.01
CA CYS A 77 -17.29 -1.00 -13.19
C CYS A 77 -16.36 -2.19 -12.95
N GLY A 78 -16.27 -2.68 -11.72
CA GLY A 78 -15.40 -3.80 -11.36
C GLY A 78 -13.90 -3.49 -11.37
N ARG A 79 -13.50 -2.23 -11.61
CA ARG A 79 -12.09 -1.80 -11.62
C ARG A 79 -11.40 -2.16 -10.30
N ARG A 80 -10.20 -2.70 -10.38
CA ARG A 80 -9.38 -3.10 -9.22
C ARG A 80 -8.18 -2.18 -9.08
N VAL A 81 -7.87 -1.82 -7.84
CA VAL A 81 -6.71 -1.00 -7.49
C VAL A 81 -6.05 -1.61 -6.26
N VAL A 82 -4.75 -1.85 -6.30
CA VAL A 82 -3.96 -2.27 -5.15
C VAL A 82 -3.08 -1.11 -4.72
N ARG A 83 -3.26 -0.66 -3.48
CA ARG A 83 -2.49 0.40 -2.87
C ARG A 83 -1.47 -0.19 -1.90
N LEU A 84 -0.22 0.24 -2.01
CA LEU A 84 0.83 0.00 -1.02
C LEU A 84 1.11 1.30 -0.28
N CYS A 85 0.97 1.30 1.03
CA CYS A 85 1.31 2.43 1.88
C CYS A 85 2.48 2.06 2.79
N ILE A 86 3.63 2.70 2.57
CA ILE A 86 4.86 2.42 3.31
C ILE A 86 5.03 3.43 4.42
N TYR A 87 5.21 2.94 5.65
CA TYR A 87 5.43 3.79 6.80
C TYR A 87 6.36 3.15 7.83
N LEU A 88 6.96 3.98 8.66
CA LEU A 88 7.69 3.55 9.85
C LEU A 88 6.77 3.66 11.07
N PRO A 89 6.57 2.58 11.85
CA PRO A 89 5.86 2.66 13.13
C PRO A 89 6.78 3.32 14.16
N VAL A 90 6.37 4.49 14.68
CA VAL A 90 7.14 5.27 15.66
C VAL A 90 6.24 5.59 16.85
N ARG A 91 6.45 4.91 17.98
CA ARG A 91 5.82 5.20 19.30
C ARG A 91 4.31 5.54 19.19
N GLY A 92 3.52 4.63 18.63
CA GLY A 92 2.08 4.80 18.46
C GLY A 92 1.65 5.67 17.27
N ASN A 93 2.59 6.22 16.50
CA ASN A 93 2.33 6.96 15.27
C ASN A 93 2.86 6.22 14.03
N ARG A 94 2.31 6.57 12.86
CA ARG A 94 2.77 6.09 11.55
C ARG A 94 3.47 7.23 10.82
N LYS A 95 4.77 7.09 10.56
CA LYS A 95 5.52 8.03 9.73
C LYS A 95 5.51 7.53 8.29
N PHE A 96 4.61 8.06 7.47
CA PHE A 96 4.48 7.70 6.06
C PHE A 96 5.67 8.18 5.23
N GLU A 97 6.23 7.30 4.42
CA GLU A 97 7.30 7.63 3.47
C GLU A 97 6.74 7.73 2.04
N ASP A 98 6.18 6.65 1.50
CA ASP A 98 5.62 6.60 0.14
C ASP A 98 4.30 5.82 0.07
N THR A 99 3.51 6.14 -0.97
CA THR A 99 2.32 5.40 -1.37
C THR A 99 2.42 5.07 -2.85
N TYR A 100 2.13 3.82 -3.21
CA TYR A 100 2.11 3.33 -4.59
C TYR A 100 0.74 2.74 -4.92
N GLU A 101 0.28 2.92 -6.15
CA GLU A 101 -0.96 2.35 -6.66
C GLU A 101 -0.69 1.51 -7.91
N PHE A 102 -1.29 0.34 -7.95
CA PHE A 102 -1.16 -0.66 -9.00
C PHE A 102 -2.54 -1.04 -9.49
N THR A 103 -2.79 -0.93 -10.79
CA THR A 103 -4.15 -1.11 -11.37
C THR A 103 -4.23 -2.22 -12.41
N HIS A 104 -3.11 -2.89 -12.73
CA HIS A 104 -3.03 -3.92 -13.76
C HIS A 104 -2.76 -5.31 -13.19
N GLY A 105 -3.02 -5.51 -11.89
CA GLY A 105 -2.85 -6.81 -11.23
C GLY A 105 -1.40 -7.18 -10.92
N GLU A 106 -0.49 -6.20 -10.91
CA GLU A 106 0.94 -6.40 -10.68
C GLU A 106 1.24 -7.06 -9.32
N LEU A 107 0.32 -6.92 -8.35
CA LEU A 107 0.44 -7.45 -6.99
C LEU A 107 -0.65 -8.46 -6.63
N ASP A 108 -1.39 -8.99 -7.61
CA ASP A 108 -2.51 -9.92 -7.36
C ASP A 108 -2.05 -11.20 -6.66
N GLU A 109 -0.80 -11.60 -6.81
CA GLU A 109 -0.22 -12.77 -6.11
C GLU A 109 -0.24 -12.60 -4.59
N LEU A 110 0.04 -11.41 -4.07
CA LEU A 110 0.01 -11.11 -2.63
C LEU A 110 -1.40 -11.14 -2.04
N LEU A 111 -2.43 -10.99 -2.88
CA LEU A 111 -3.83 -11.07 -2.46
C LEU A 111 -4.30 -12.51 -2.24
N ARG A 112 -3.62 -13.49 -2.86
CA ARG A 112 -3.96 -14.91 -2.80
C ARG A 112 -3.24 -15.65 -1.68
N GLN A 113 -2.23 -15.02 -1.07
CA GLN A 113 -1.48 -15.64 0.01
C GLN A 113 -2.39 -15.81 1.25
N PRO A 114 -2.57 -17.04 1.76
CA PRO A 114 -3.40 -17.29 2.95
C PRO A 114 -2.86 -16.51 4.15
#